data_AF-H3NX38-F1
#
_entry.id   AF-H3NX38-F1
#
_cell.length_a   1.000
_cell.length_b   1.000
_cell.length_c   1.000
_cell.angle_alpha   90.00
_cell.angle_beta   90.00
_cell.angle_gamma   90.00
#
_symmetry.space_group_name_H-M   'P 1'
#
loop_
_entity.id
_entity.type
_entity.pdbx_description
1 polymer ?
#
loop_
_entity_poly.entity_id
_entity_poly.type
_entity_poly.pdbx_seq_one_letter_code
_entity_poly.pdbx_strand_id
1 'polypeptide(L)'
;MSPEQKQYERAFEIIEAYGADSAKWPQAERSSIEQCVAESAELQAHLQMHAALDVQLNNLVVRPRLNPEIIAQQIAAHPQRIGIAQKLQFQLERLSEWMMAVLWKPVFAASFVFLVGIGAGTVALEPVEDWSQAEQFSFALIGEEQ
;
A
#
# COMPACT_ATOMS: atom_id res chain seq x y z
N MET A 1 18.36 -24.56 -29.02
CA MET A 1 17.57 -25.54 -28.26
C MET A 1 16.61 -26.23 -29.19
N SER A 2 16.63 -27.55 -29.24
CA SER A 2 15.68 -28.36 -30.00
C SER A 2 14.27 -28.22 -29.40
N PRO A 3 13.18 -28.27 -30.19
CA PRO A 3 11.82 -28.31 -29.67
C PRO A 3 11.60 -29.44 -28.64
N GLU A 4 12.24 -30.59 -28.84
CA GLU A 4 12.18 -31.73 -27.93
C GLU A 4 12.82 -31.42 -26.57
N GLN A 5 13.93 -30.68 -26.56
CA GLN A 5 14.59 -30.25 -25.31
C GLN A 5 13.71 -29.29 -24.51
N LYS A 6 13.00 -28.38 -25.19
CA LYS A 6 12.06 -27.46 -24.53
C LYS A 6 10.87 -28.20 -23.93
N GLN A 7 10.35 -29.21 -24.63
CA GLN A 7 9.25 -30.04 -24.12
C GLN A 7 9.70 -30.87 -22.92
N TYR A 8 10.92 -31.42 -22.96
CA TYR A 8 11.51 -32.13 -21.84
C TYR A 8 11.66 -31.25 -20.59
N GLU A 9 12.27 -30.07 -20.73
CA GLU A 9 12.40 -29.11 -19.63
C GLU A 9 11.04 -28.70 -19.07
N ARG A 10 10.08 -28.47 -19.96
CA ARG A 10 8.73 -28.10 -19.54
C ARG A 10 8.03 -29.22 -18.77
N ALA A 11 8.17 -30.46 -19.22
CA ALA A 11 7.65 -31.64 -18.51
C ALA A 11 8.30 -31.77 -17.12
N PHE A 12 9.62 -31.55 -17.04
CA PHE A 12 10.35 -31.56 -15.78
C PHE A 12 9.84 -30.50 -14.80
N GLU A 13 9.68 -29.24 -15.24
CA GLU A 13 9.14 -28.15 -14.44
C GLU A 13 7.74 -28.45 -13.89
N ILE A 14 6.88 -29.05 -14.72
CA ILE A 14 5.51 -29.36 -14.31
C ILE A 14 5.49 -30.49 -13.28
N ILE A 15 6.31 -31.54 -13.45
CA ILE A 15 6.42 -32.62 -12.47
C ILE A 15 6.97 -32.08 -11.14
N GLU A 16 7.98 -31.21 -11.16
CA GLU A 16 8.49 -30.54 -9.96
C GLU A 16 7.43 -29.69 -9.24
N ALA A 17 6.64 -28.93 -9.98
CA ALA A 17 5.68 -27.99 -9.39
C ALA A 17 4.39 -28.67 -8.89
N TYR A 18 3.91 -29.69 -9.58
CA TYR A 18 2.60 -30.31 -9.31
C TYR A 18 2.69 -31.74 -8.76
N GLY A 19 3.89 -32.34 -8.74
CA GLY A 19 4.11 -33.71 -8.31
C GLY A 19 3.69 -34.74 -9.36
N ALA A 20 3.56 -36.00 -8.93
CA ALA A 20 3.31 -37.13 -9.83
C ALA A 20 1.84 -37.30 -10.24
N ASP A 21 0.92 -36.55 -9.62
CA ASP A 21 -0.51 -36.62 -9.90
C ASP A 21 -0.87 -35.84 -11.19
N SER A 22 -1.05 -36.57 -12.29
CA SER A 22 -1.38 -35.97 -13.59
C SER A 22 -2.71 -35.22 -13.60
N ALA A 23 -3.62 -35.51 -12.68
CA ALA A 23 -4.89 -34.78 -12.56
C ALA A 23 -4.68 -33.31 -12.15
N LYS A 24 -3.56 -33.00 -11.46
CA LYS A 24 -3.19 -31.64 -11.04
C LYS A 24 -2.45 -30.86 -12.11
N TRP A 25 -1.94 -31.52 -13.15
CA TRP A 25 -1.20 -30.85 -14.21
C TRP A 25 -2.11 -29.93 -15.05
N PRO A 26 -1.56 -28.85 -15.64
CA PRO A 26 -2.28 -27.98 -16.54
C PRO A 26 -2.93 -28.74 -17.70
N GLN A 27 -4.24 -28.55 -17.89
CA GLN A 27 -5.02 -29.36 -18.85
C GLN A 27 -4.55 -29.21 -20.30
N ALA A 28 -4.03 -28.03 -20.67
CA ALA A 28 -3.53 -27.77 -22.01
C ALA A 28 -2.24 -28.54 -22.35
N GLU A 29 -1.43 -28.87 -21.34
CA GLU A 29 -0.09 -29.46 -21.53
C GLU A 29 -0.04 -30.93 -21.11
N ARG A 30 -1.03 -31.43 -20.37
CA ARG A 30 -1.07 -32.79 -19.78
C ARG A 30 -0.75 -33.89 -20.78
N SER A 31 -1.43 -33.94 -21.92
CA SER A 31 -1.23 -34.98 -22.93
C SER A 31 0.15 -34.93 -23.58
N SER A 32 0.72 -33.73 -23.77
CA SER A 32 2.08 -33.58 -24.28
C SER A 32 3.12 -34.07 -23.27
N ILE A 33 2.89 -33.83 -21.98
CA ILE A 33 3.80 -34.27 -20.90
C ILE A 33 3.72 -35.79 -20.73
N GLU A 34 2.52 -36.37 -20.77
CA GLU A 34 2.34 -37.83 -20.70
C GLU A 34 3.08 -38.55 -21.83
N GLN A 35 3.04 -38.02 -23.05
CA GLN A 35 3.82 -38.52 -24.18
C GLN A 35 5.33 -38.39 -23.94
N CYS A 36 5.79 -37.21 -23.49
CA CYS A 36 7.20 -36.96 -23.21
C CYS A 36 7.75 -37.88 -22.10
N VAL A 37 6.95 -38.13 -21.05
CA VAL A 37 7.27 -39.08 -19.98
C VAL A 37 7.31 -40.51 -20.52
N ALA A 38 6.39 -40.90 -21.42
CA ALA A 38 6.40 -42.25 -22.01
C ALA A 38 7.67 -42.51 -22.84
N GLU A 39 8.22 -41.48 -23.47
CA GLU A 39 9.39 -41.56 -24.33
C GLU A 39 10.73 -41.48 -23.58
N SER A 40 10.76 -40.87 -22.39
CA SER A 40 12.00 -40.68 -21.63
C SER A 40 12.03 -41.46 -20.31
N ALA A 41 13.01 -42.37 -20.20
CA ALA A 41 13.27 -43.12 -18.97
C ALA A 41 13.68 -42.22 -17.80
N GLU A 42 14.33 -41.08 -18.07
CA GLU A 42 14.75 -40.12 -17.04
C GLU A 42 13.54 -39.43 -16.39
N LEU A 43 12.56 -39.00 -17.20
CA LEU A 43 11.32 -38.43 -16.69
C LEU A 43 10.47 -39.46 -15.95
N GLN A 44 10.48 -40.72 -16.37
CA GLN A 44 9.80 -41.79 -15.63
C GLN A 44 10.40 -42.01 -14.25
N ALA A 45 11.73 -42.04 -14.14
CA ALA A 45 12.42 -42.14 -12.86
C ALA A 45 12.10 -40.92 -11.97
N HIS A 46 12.09 -39.72 -12.56
CA HIS A 46 11.73 -38.49 -11.87
C HIS A 46 10.28 -38.52 -11.34
N LEU A 47 9.34 -38.95 -12.17
CA LEU A 47 7.93 -39.07 -11.79
C LEU A 47 7.73 -40.13 -10.68
N GLN A 48 8.46 -41.26 -10.74
CA GLN A 48 8.41 -42.27 -9.68
C GLN A 48 8.95 -41.76 -8.34
N MET A 49 10.01 -40.94 -8.36
CA MET A 49 10.53 -40.29 -7.16
C MET A 49 9.49 -39.36 -6.52
N HIS A 50 8.86 -38.51 -7.33
CA HIS A 50 7.78 -37.64 -6.88
C HIS A 50 6.57 -38.43 -6.38
N ALA A 51 6.21 -39.53 -7.03
CA ALA A 51 5.12 -40.40 -6.59
C ALA A 51 5.40 -41.03 -5.22
N ALA A 52 6.64 -41.48 -4.98
CA ALA A 52 7.04 -42.02 -3.69
C ALA A 52 7.00 -40.94 -2.58
N LEU A 53 7.43 -39.71 -2.90
CA LEU A 53 7.34 -38.57 -2.00
C LEU A 53 5.88 -38.22 -1.69
N ASP A 54 5.02 -38.15 -2.70
CA ASP A 54 3.58 -37.87 -2.55
C ASP A 54 2.90 -38.90 -1.65
N VAL A 55 3.26 -40.19 -1.77
CA VAL A 55 2.75 -41.25 -0.89
C VAL A 55 3.23 -41.03 0.55
N GLN A 56 4.50 -40.70 0.77
CA GLN A 56 5.01 -40.42 2.12
C GLN A 56 4.32 -39.21 2.75
N LEU A 57 4.17 -38.12 2.01
CA LEU A 57 3.49 -36.90 2.48
C LEU A 57 2.02 -37.15 2.77
N ASN A 58 1.33 -37.89 1.89
CA ASN A 58 -0.06 -38.27 2.11
C ASN A 58 -0.23 -39.24 3.27
N ASN A 59 0.79 -39.99 3.67
CA ASN A 59 0.73 -40.84 4.86
C ASN A 59 0.96 -40.03 6.15
N LEU A 60 1.66 -38.91 6.06
CA LEU A 60 1.89 -37.98 7.17
C LEU A 60 0.66 -37.10 7.44
N VAL A 61 -0.57 -37.58 7.25
CA VAL A 61 -1.79 -36.84 7.59
C VAL A 61 -1.85 -36.58 9.10
N VAL A 62 -1.13 -35.56 9.54
CA VAL A 62 -1.43 -34.82 10.75
C VAL A 62 -2.71 -34.10 10.42
N ARG A 63 -3.86 -34.74 10.67
CA ARG A 63 -5.11 -33.99 10.77
C ARG A 63 -4.99 -33.19 12.06
N PRO A 64 -4.79 -31.87 12.03
CA PRO A 64 -4.97 -31.10 13.24
C PRO A 64 -6.42 -31.31 13.67
N ARG A 65 -6.63 -32.10 14.73
CA ARG A 65 -7.90 -32.11 15.43
C ARG A 65 -7.97 -30.76 16.14
N LEU A 66 -8.43 -29.76 15.41
CA LEU A 66 -8.77 -28.45 15.94
C LEU A 66 -9.91 -28.69 16.92
N ASN A 67 -9.57 -28.83 18.20
CA ASN A 67 -10.57 -28.83 19.26
C ASN A 67 -11.00 -27.37 19.45
N PRO A 68 -12.24 -27.00 19.08
CA PRO A 68 -12.70 -25.62 19.15
C PRO A 68 -12.62 -25.08 20.59
N GLU A 69 -12.73 -25.93 21.60
CA GLU A 69 -12.62 -25.52 22.99
C GLU A 69 -11.19 -25.17 23.40
N ILE A 70 -10.19 -25.91 22.90
CA ILE A 70 -8.77 -25.60 23.17
C ILE A 70 -8.42 -24.27 22.49
N ILE A 71 -8.88 -24.05 21.26
CA ILE A 71 -8.63 -22.81 20.52
C ILE A 71 -9.29 -21.63 21.21
N ALA A 72 -10.55 -21.77 21.64
CA ALA A 72 -11.25 -20.73 22.38
C ALA A 72 -10.57 -20.41 23.71
N GLN A 73 -10.09 -21.42 24.43
CA GLN A 73 -9.30 -21.22 25.66
C GLN A 73 -7.95 -20.55 25.38
N GLN A 74 -7.28 -20.89 24.28
CA GLN A 74 -5.98 -20.32 23.92
C GLN A 74 -6.11 -18.85 23.47
N ILE A 75 -7.17 -18.53 22.73
CA ILE A 75 -7.51 -17.14 22.35
C ILE A 75 -7.93 -16.34 23.60
N ALA A 76 -8.73 -16.92 24.50
CA ALA A 76 -9.11 -16.26 25.75
C ALA A 76 -7.92 -16.06 26.71
N ALA A 77 -6.99 -17.01 26.74
CA ALA A 77 -5.78 -16.97 27.56
C ALA A 77 -4.71 -16.01 27.01
N HIS A 78 -4.79 -15.65 25.73
CA HIS A 78 -3.98 -14.58 25.13
C HIS A 78 -4.85 -13.35 24.93
N PRO A 79 -5.11 -12.53 26.00
CA PRO A 79 -5.77 -11.26 25.80
C PRO A 79 -4.93 -10.49 24.79
N GLN A 80 -5.53 -10.17 23.63
CA GLN A 80 -4.92 -9.29 22.66
C GLN A 80 -4.70 -7.96 23.40
N ARG A 81 -3.47 -7.77 23.89
CA ARG A 81 -3.03 -6.50 24.45
C ARG A 81 -2.93 -5.56 23.26
N ILE A 82 -4.07 -5.01 22.86
CA ILE A 82 -4.11 -3.81 22.04
C ILE A 82 -3.34 -2.80 22.88
N GLY A 83 -2.09 -2.55 22.46
CA GLY A 83 -1.21 -1.65 23.17
C GLY A 83 -1.91 -0.30 23.28
N ILE A 84 -1.73 0.39 24.40
CA ILE A 84 -2.23 1.75 24.58
C ILE A 84 -1.82 2.63 23.38
N ALA A 85 -0.65 2.35 22.78
CA ALA A 85 -0.17 2.94 21.53
C ALA A 85 -1.09 2.71 20.31
N GLN A 86 -1.60 1.48 20.09
CA GLN A 86 -2.53 1.20 18.99
C GLN A 86 -3.89 1.87 19.20
N LYS A 87 -4.37 1.92 20.45
CA LYS A 87 -5.60 2.65 20.77
C LYS A 87 -5.44 4.16 20.55
N LEU A 88 -4.26 4.70 20.85
CA LEU A 88 -3.93 6.09 20.57
C LEU A 88 -3.87 6.36 19.07
N GLN A 89 -3.19 5.49 18.30
CA GLN A 89 -3.10 5.62 16.85
C GLN A 89 -4.49 5.64 16.19
N PHE A 90 -5.39 4.76 16.62
CA PHE A 90 -6.77 4.72 16.10
C PHE A 90 -7.55 6.01 16.40
N GLN A 91 -7.29 6.63 17.56
CA GLN A 91 -7.90 7.91 17.92
C GLN A 91 -7.28 9.08 17.15
N LEU A 92 -5.98 9.04 16.86
CA LEU A 92 -5.31 10.04 16.04
C LEU A 92 -5.78 9.99 14.59
N GLU A 93 -5.93 8.80 14.00
CA GLU A 93 -6.47 8.62 12.66
C GLU A 93 -7.91 9.16 12.57
N ARG A 94 -8.73 8.91 13.58
CA ARG A 94 -10.10 9.46 13.63
C ARG A 94 -10.12 10.99 13.76
N LEU A 95 -9.17 11.58 14.49
CA LEU A 95 -9.04 13.02 14.63
C LEU A 95 -8.51 13.69 13.36
N SER A 96 -7.57 13.06 12.66
CA SER A 96 -6.99 13.59 11.43
C SER A 96 -8.01 13.61 10.29
N GLU A 97 -8.84 12.56 10.17
CA GLU A 97 -9.97 12.53 9.23
C GLU A 97 -10.98 13.63 9.53
N TRP A 98 -11.31 13.84 10.81
CA TRP A 98 -12.23 14.90 11.21
C TRP A 98 -11.66 16.30 10.92
N MET A 99 -10.37 16.51 11.18
CA MET A 99 -9.69 17.76 10.84
C MET A 99 -9.66 18.00 9.33
N MET A 100 -9.31 17.00 8.52
CA MET A 100 -9.30 17.13 7.06
C MET A 100 -10.69 17.44 6.49
N ALA A 101 -11.74 16.84 7.05
CA ALA A 101 -13.11 17.07 6.61
C ALA A 101 -13.64 18.47 6.96
N VAL A 102 -13.30 19.00 8.14
CA VAL A 102 -13.88 20.25 8.67
C VAL A 102 -13.00 21.48 8.39
N LEU A 103 -11.68 21.37 8.46
CA LEU A 103 -10.77 22.53 8.39
C LEU A 103 -10.19 22.84 7.00
N TRP A 104 -10.41 22.01 5.98
CA TRP A 104 -9.86 22.32 4.64
C TRP A 104 -10.45 23.62 4.05
N LYS A 105 -11.77 23.84 4.19
CA LYS A 105 -12.48 25.01 3.64
C LYS A 105 -12.02 26.36 4.20
N PRO A 106 -11.94 26.56 5.53
CA PRO A 106 -11.51 27.85 6.09
C PRO A 106 -10.02 28.14 5.82
N VAL A 107 -9.15 27.13 5.81
CA VAL A 107 -7.72 27.31 5.54
C VAL A 107 -7.49 27.77 4.10
N PHE A 108 -8.18 27.17 3.13
CA PHE A 108 -8.12 27.60 1.73
C PHE A 108 -8.66 29.04 1.55
N ALA A 109 -9.77 29.38 2.21
CA ALA A 109 -10.34 30.74 2.13
C ALA A 109 -9.38 31.80 2.70
N ALA A 110 -8.76 31.54 3.85
CA ALA A 110 -7.80 32.46 4.47
C ALA A 110 -6.53 32.63 3.62
N SER A 111 -5.99 31.53 3.09
CA SER A 111 -4.81 31.57 2.22
C SER A 111 -5.08 32.34 0.92
N PHE A 112 -6.26 32.18 0.34
CA PHE A 112 -6.67 32.89 -0.87
C PHE A 112 -6.79 34.41 -0.66
N VAL A 113 -7.45 34.84 0.43
CA VAL A 113 -7.57 36.27 0.79
C VAL A 113 -6.20 36.89 1.05
N PHE A 114 -5.29 36.16 1.69
CA PHE A 114 -3.93 36.64 1.96
C PHE A 114 -3.12 36.83 0.66
N LEU A 115 -3.20 35.88 -0.27
CA LEU A 115 -2.55 35.98 -1.59
C LEU A 115 -3.11 37.14 -2.43
N VAL A 116 -4.44 37.30 -2.45
CA VAL A 116 -5.09 38.41 -3.17
C VAL A 116 -4.74 39.76 -2.53
N GLY A 117 -4.72 39.84 -1.20
CA GLY A 117 -4.37 41.06 -0.47
C GLY A 117 -2.94 41.50 -0.72
N ILE A 118 -1.97 40.58 -0.71
CA ILE A 118 -0.57 40.88 -1.06
C ILE A 118 -0.46 41.30 -2.52
N GLY A 119 -1.12 40.59 -3.44
CA GLY A 119 -1.07 40.90 -4.87
C GLY A 119 -1.65 42.27 -5.20
N ALA A 120 -2.75 42.67 -4.57
CA ALA A 120 -3.37 43.99 -4.79
C ALA A 120 -2.57 45.14 -4.14
N GLY A 121 -1.95 44.88 -2.98
CA GLY A 121 -1.18 45.90 -2.25
C GLY A 121 0.08 46.38 -2.98
N THR A 122 0.68 45.55 -3.83
CA THR A 122 1.92 45.92 -4.55
C THR A 122 1.69 46.74 -5.82
N VAL A 123 0.48 46.71 -6.40
CA VAL A 123 0.17 47.44 -7.65
C VAL A 123 -0.39 48.85 -7.39
N ALA A 124 -0.86 49.13 -6.17
CA ALA A 124 -1.51 50.39 -5.82
C ALA A 124 -0.56 51.49 -5.31
N LEU A 125 0.75 51.19 -5.20
CA LEU A 125 1.76 52.17 -4.79
C LEU A 125 2.44 52.77 -6.03
N GLU A 126 1.69 53.55 -6.81
CA GLU A 126 2.26 54.73 -7.47
C GLU A 126 2.17 55.87 -6.46
N PRO A 127 3.25 56.22 -5.73
CA PRO A 127 3.22 57.40 -4.88
C PRO A 127 3.24 58.65 -5.78
N VAL A 128 2.07 59.25 -5.98
CA VAL A 128 1.96 60.63 -6.46
C VAL A 128 2.60 61.55 -5.41
N GLU A 129 3.64 62.24 -5.83
CA GLU A 129 4.34 63.31 -5.14
C GLU A 129 3.41 64.52 -4.92
N ASP A 130 3.41 65.11 -3.72
CA ASP A 130 3.58 66.57 -3.55
C ASP A 130 3.74 66.92 -2.06
N TRP A 131 4.99 67.04 -1.59
CA TRP A 131 5.29 67.43 -0.20
C TRP A 131 5.33 68.96 -0.01
N SER A 132 5.07 69.75 -1.06
CA SER A 132 5.12 71.21 -1.02
C SER A 132 4.06 71.85 -0.11
N GLN A 133 3.01 71.11 0.26
CA GLN A 133 1.92 71.57 1.13
C GLN A 133 2.27 71.56 2.64
N ALA A 134 3.34 70.86 3.05
CA ALA A 134 3.66 70.72 4.47
C ALA A 134 4.37 71.96 5.08
N GLU A 135 4.89 72.88 4.25
CA GLU A 135 5.67 74.02 4.73
C GLU A 135 4.84 75.28 5.04
N GLN A 136 3.57 75.35 4.61
CA GLN A 136 2.74 76.56 4.79
C GLN A 136 1.99 76.64 6.14
N PHE A 137 1.90 75.54 6.90
CA PHE A 137 1.10 75.52 8.14
C PHE A 137 1.85 75.95 9.40
N SER A 138 3.19 76.04 9.37
CA SER A 138 4.00 76.32 10.57
C SER A 138 4.22 77.82 10.87
N PHE A 139 3.97 78.72 9.92
CA PHE A 139 4.18 80.17 10.11
C PHE A 139 2.90 81.01 10.28
N ALA A 140 1.71 80.41 10.18
CA ALA A 140 0.45 81.16 10.21
C ALA A 140 -0.27 81.20 11.57
N LEU A 141 0.17 80.44 12.60
CA LEU A 141 -0.69 80.21 13.79
C LEU A 141 -0.22 80.81 15.13
N ILE A 142 0.95 81.42 15.27
CA ILE A 142 1.35 82.01 16.57
C ILE A 142 2.11 83.32 16.37
N GLY A 143 1.39 84.26 15.77
CA GLY A 143 1.72 85.67 15.77
C GLY A 143 0.40 86.44 15.85
N GLU A 144 -0.23 86.44 17.02
CA GLU A 144 -1.21 87.44 17.46
C GLU A 144 -1.50 87.24 18.96
N GLU A 145 -1.22 88.29 19.75
CA GLU A 145 -2.01 88.77 20.91
C GLU A 145 -2.11 87.82 22.15
N GLN A 146 -1.64 88.12 23.37
CA GLN A 146 -1.43 89.36 24.14
C GLN A 146 -0.45 89.11 25.32
#